data_AF-A0AAW0L6F6-F1
#
_entry.id   AF-A0AAW0L6F6-F1
#
_cell.length_a   1.000
_cell.length_b   1.000
_cell.length_c   1.000
_cell.angle_alpha   90.00
_cell.angle_beta   90.00
_cell.angle_gamma   90.00
#
_symmetry.space_group_name_H-M   'P 1'
#
loop_
_entity.id
_entity.type
_entity.pdbx_description
1 polymer ?
#
loop_
_entity_poly.entity_id
_entity_poly.type
_entity_poly.pdbx_seq_one_letter_code
_entity_poly.pdbx_strand_id
1 'polypeptide(L)'
;MQEPLYLRWKQWDCQSDCRYYCMLDREKEREASGNGPVKYHGKWPFKRVYGIQEPLSVAFSALNLAMHFHGWLSFFILLYYKLPLKQEKKAYYEYASLWHIYGLLSLNSWFWSAVFHSRDVDLTEKLDYSSAVALLGYSLILAILRSFNVRNEAARVMVTAPLLAFVTTHILYLNFYTLDYGWNMKVCVVMVVAQLLLWAIWAGVTHHPSCWKLWVVVVAGALAMLLEIYDFPPYQGFLDAHALWHATTIPLTYIWWSFIRDDAEFLSSNLLKKTK
;
A
#
# COMPACT_ATOMS: atom_id res chain seq x y z
N MET A 1 14.30 -33.23 21.10
CA MET A 1 15.33 -32.19 20.91
C MET A 1 14.67 -30.84 21.11
N GLN A 2 15.14 -30.00 22.03
CA GLN A 2 14.62 -28.64 22.17
C GLN A 2 15.14 -27.77 21.02
N GLU A 3 14.23 -27.14 20.28
CA GLU A 3 14.61 -26.24 19.20
C GLU A 3 15.31 -24.98 19.74
N PRO A 4 16.38 -24.50 19.07
CA PRO A 4 17.03 -23.22 19.31
C PRO A 4 16.05 -22.03 19.35
N LEU A 5 16.32 -21.06 20.23
CA LEU A 5 15.47 -19.88 20.41
C LEU A 5 15.27 -19.06 19.12
N TYR A 6 16.27 -19.02 18.24
CA TYR A 6 16.14 -18.31 16.95
C TYR A 6 15.15 -18.99 16.00
N LEU A 7 14.96 -20.32 16.10
CA LEU A 7 13.95 -21.06 15.32
C LEU A 7 12.56 -20.88 15.90
N ARG A 8 12.41 -20.88 17.24
CA ARG A 8 11.14 -20.52 17.90
C ARG A 8 10.69 -19.10 17.61
N TRP A 9 11.62 -18.14 17.61
CA TRP A 9 11.28 -16.74 17.33
C TRP A 9 10.85 -16.54 15.87
N LYS A 10 11.50 -17.24 14.94
CA LYS A 10 11.06 -17.27 13.53
C LYS A 10 9.88 -18.22 13.32
N GLN A 11 9.34 -18.89 14.35
CA GLN A 11 8.33 -19.96 14.24
C GLN A 11 8.64 -20.98 13.12
N TRP A 12 9.91 -21.25 12.83
CA TRP A 12 10.34 -22.35 11.97
C TRP A 12 10.42 -23.59 12.83
N ASP A 13 9.27 -24.02 13.32
CA ASP A 13 9.14 -25.25 14.08
C ASP A 13 9.00 -26.45 13.14
N CYS A 14 9.25 -27.64 13.68
CA CYS A 14 9.11 -28.90 12.95
C CYS A 14 7.74 -29.05 12.23
N GLN A 15 6.66 -28.53 12.82
CA GLN A 15 5.33 -28.61 12.25
C GLN A 15 5.18 -27.73 10.99
N SER A 16 5.68 -26.50 11.03
CA SER A 16 5.69 -25.56 9.91
C SER A 16 6.55 -26.06 8.74
N ASP A 17 7.66 -26.72 9.05
CA ASP A 17 8.53 -27.35 8.05
C ASP A 17 7.90 -28.59 7.45
N CYS A 18 7.30 -29.45 8.27
CA CYS A 18 6.57 -30.61 7.79
C CYS A 18 5.44 -30.20 6.82
N ARG A 19 4.66 -29.17 7.18
CA ARG A 19 3.63 -28.59 6.30
C ARG A 19 4.21 -28.10 4.98
N TYR A 20 5.35 -27.40 5.03
CA TYR A 20 6.01 -26.87 3.84
C TYR A 20 6.55 -27.96 2.92
N TYR A 21 7.32 -28.92 3.43
CA TYR A 21 7.87 -30.00 2.61
C TYR A 21 6.78 -30.91 2.05
N CYS A 22 5.74 -31.21 2.84
CA CYS A 22 4.57 -31.97 2.38
C CYS A 22 3.85 -31.26 1.23
N MET A 23 3.65 -29.95 1.34
CA MET A 23 3.11 -29.12 0.27
C MET A 23 3.97 -29.20 -0.99
N LEU A 24 5.29 -29.00 -0.88
CA LEU A 24 6.19 -29.06 -2.03
C LEU A 24 6.22 -30.43 -2.71
N ASP A 25 6.23 -31.50 -1.94
CA ASP A 25 6.24 -32.86 -2.50
C ASP A 25 4.91 -33.17 -3.20
N ARG A 26 3.78 -32.73 -2.64
CA ARG A 26 2.48 -32.85 -3.30
C ARG A 26 2.42 -32.06 -4.61
N GLU A 27 2.97 -30.85 -4.64
CA GLU A 27 3.02 -30.04 -5.86
C GLU A 27 3.88 -30.68 -6.95
N LYS A 28 5.00 -31.32 -6.60
CA LYS A 28 5.80 -32.10 -7.56
C LYS A 28 5.01 -33.26 -8.17
N GLU A 29 4.25 -34.00 -7.36
CA GLU A 29 3.39 -35.09 -7.85
C GLU A 29 2.30 -34.57 -8.79
N ARG A 30 1.70 -33.42 -8.46
CA ARG A 30 0.69 -32.77 -9.31
C ARG A 30 1.27 -32.33 -10.64
N GLU A 31 2.42 -31.66 -10.62
CA GLU A 31 3.14 -31.21 -11.81
C GLU A 31 3.51 -32.42 -12.70
N ALA A 32 4.02 -33.50 -12.12
CA ALA A 32 4.33 -34.74 -12.84
C ALA A 32 3.09 -35.40 -13.47
N SER A 33 1.91 -35.16 -12.90
CA SER A 33 0.62 -35.65 -13.42
C SER A 33 -0.05 -34.67 -14.39
N GLY A 34 0.60 -33.55 -14.74
CA GLY A 34 0.04 -32.51 -15.60
C GLY A 34 -1.05 -31.65 -14.94
N ASN A 35 -1.20 -31.72 -13.61
CA ASN A 35 -2.15 -30.92 -12.86
C ASN A 35 -1.55 -29.57 -12.46
N GLY A 36 -2.36 -28.50 -12.52
CA GLY A 36 -1.97 -27.18 -12.05
C GLY A 36 -1.85 -27.08 -10.51
N PRO A 37 -1.18 -26.03 -10.01
CA PRO A 37 -0.99 -25.82 -8.58
C PRO A 37 -2.30 -25.52 -7.85
N VAL A 38 -2.35 -25.78 -6.54
CA VAL A 38 -3.51 -25.53 -5.68
C VAL A 38 -3.15 -24.76 -4.42
N LYS A 39 -4.13 -24.11 -3.79
CA LYS A 39 -3.94 -23.41 -2.52
C LYS A 39 -3.96 -24.37 -1.34
N TYR A 40 -3.00 -24.22 -0.44
CA TYR A 40 -2.92 -24.95 0.83
C TYR A 40 -3.21 -23.96 1.96
N HIS A 41 -4.24 -24.24 2.75
CA HIS A 41 -4.69 -23.32 3.82
C HIS A 41 -4.93 -21.89 3.30
N GLY A 42 -5.45 -21.75 2.08
CA GLY A 42 -5.75 -20.47 1.45
C GLY A 42 -4.57 -19.77 0.77
N LYS A 43 -3.35 -20.33 0.82
CA LYS A 43 -2.14 -19.72 0.26
C LYS A 43 -1.56 -20.54 -0.89
N TRP A 44 -0.95 -19.87 -1.86
CA TRP A 44 -0.26 -20.53 -2.96
C TRP A 44 1.08 -21.15 -2.53
N PRO A 45 1.58 -22.19 -3.22
CA PRO A 45 2.82 -22.86 -2.86
C PRO A 45 4.03 -22.09 -3.39
N PHE A 46 4.80 -21.47 -2.48
CA PHE A 46 6.04 -20.77 -2.81
C PHE A 46 7.29 -21.59 -2.49
N LYS A 47 8.37 -21.37 -3.24
CA LYS A 47 9.71 -21.91 -2.95
C LYS A 47 10.49 -20.91 -2.10
N ARG A 48 10.86 -21.33 -0.89
CA ARG A 48 11.65 -20.52 0.05
C ARG A 48 13.11 -20.40 -0.41
N VAL A 49 13.71 -19.22 -0.26
CA VAL A 49 15.13 -18.95 -0.60
C VAL A 49 15.80 -18.24 0.57
N TYR A 50 16.91 -18.80 1.09
CA TYR A 50 17.65 -18.27 2.24
C TYR A 50 16.78 -17.90 3.46
N GLY A 51 15.69 -18.62 3.67
CA GLY A 51 14.74 -18.40 4.77
C GLY A 51 13.66 -17.34 4.51
N ILE A 52 13.59 -16.78 3.30
CA ILE A 52 12.53 -15.87 2.84
C ILE A 52 11.42 -16.70 2.19
N GLN A 53 10.17 -16.45 2.57
CA GLN A 53 9.01 -17.17 2.03
C GLN A 53 8.66 -16.74 0.61
N GLU A 54 8.59 -15.44 0.35
CA GLU A 54 8.24 -14.88 -0.95
C GLU A 54 9.30 -13.87 -1.44
N PRO A 55 10.43 -14.34 -2.01
CA PRO A 55 11.57 -13.47 -2.31
C PRO A 55 11.24 -12.27 -3.20
N LEU A 56 10.36 -12.45 -4.20
CA LEU A 56 9.97 -11.38 -5.12
C LEU A 56 9.00 -10.39 -4.46
N SER A 57 8.00 -10.86 -3.71
CA SER A 57 7.10 -9.99 -2.92
C SER A 57 7.88 -9.13 -1.92
N VAL A 58 8.91 -9.70 -1.27
CA VAL A 58 9.83 -8.95 -0.38
C VAL A 58 10.62 -7.89 -1.16
N ALA A 59 11.23 -8.26 -2.27
CA ALA A 59 12.03 -7.34 -3.08
C ALA A 59 11.18 -6.18 -3.60
N PHE A 60 10.00 -6.46 -4.16
CA PHE A 60 9.10 -5.43 -4.66
C PHE A 60 8.51 -4.57 -3.53
N SER A 61 8.22 -5.14 -2.36
CA SER A 61 7.80 -4.36 -1.17
C SER A 61 8.90 -3.40 -0.72
N ALA A 62 10.15 -3.86 -0.65
CA ALA A 62 11.29 -3.03 -0.29
C ALA A 62 11.55 -1.91 -1.32
N LEU A 63 11.35 -2.18 -2.61
CA LEU A 63 11.43 -1.16 -3.66
C LEU A 63 10.30 -0.13 -3.53
N ASN A 64 9.06 -0.54 -3.27
CA ASN A 64 7.98 0.41 -3.00
C ASN A 64 8.27 1.27 -1.77
N LEU A 65 8.78 0.67 -0.68
CA LEU A 65 9.23 1.40 0.51
C LEU A 65 10.26 2.48 0.14
N ALA A 66 11.28 2.11 -0.63
CA ALA A 66 12.31 3.04 -1.10
C ALA A 66 11.73 4.16 -1.99
N MET A 67 10.78 3.84 -2.87
CA MET A 67 10.11 4.83 -3.72
C MET A 67 9.25 5.80 -2.92
N HIS A 68 8.51 5.32 -1.92
CA HIS A 68 7.77 6.19 -1.01
C HIS A 68 8.70 7.08 -0.19
N PHE A 69 9.81 6.54 0.30
CA PHE A 69 10.82 7.32 1.03
C PHE A 69 11.41 8.43 0.16
N HIS A 70 11.86 8.07 -1.05
CA HIS A 70 12.41 9.01 -2.02
C HIS A 70 11.40 10.10 -2.39
N GLY A 71 10.15 9.71 -2.65
CA GLY A 71 9.06 10.62 -2.99
C GLY A 71 8.72 11.59 -1.86
N TRP A 72 8.56 11.08 -0.64
CA TRP A 72 8.29 11.87 0.56
C TRP A 72 9.43 12.84 0.88
N LEU A 73 10.67 12.39 0.82
CA LEU A 73 11.85 13.23 1.04
C LEU A 73 11.96 14.33 -0.03
N SER A 74 11.73 13.99 -1.29
CA SER A 74 11.71 14.96 -2.39
C SER A 74 10.63 16.02 -2.21
N PHE A 75 9.45 15.62 -1.74
CA PHE A 75 8.35 16.53 -1.42
C PHE A 75 8.67 17.42 -0.21
N PHE A 76 9.25 16.87 0.85
CA PHE A 76 9.73 17.63 2.01
C PHE A 76 10.75 18.69 1.60
N ILE A 77 11.77 18.31 0.82
CA ILE A 77 12.78 19.25 0.33
C ILE A 77 12.13 20.36 -0.52
N LEU A 78 11.20 20.01 -1.40
CA LEU A 78 10.47 20.99 -2.21
C LEU A 78 9.75 22.02 -1.34
N LEU A 79 8.95 21.57 -0.37
CA LEU A 79 8.13 22.44 0.47
C LEU A 79 8.95 23.41 1.33
N TYR A 80 10.05 22.93 1.92
CA TYR A 80 10.78 23.68 2.93
C TYR A 80 12.03 24.40 2.43
N TYR A 81 12.59 24.00 1.28
CA TYR A 81 13.84 24.56 0.75
C TYR A 81 13.70 25.19 -0.63
N LYS A 82 12.67 24.87 -1.41
CA LYS A 82 12.50 25.41 -2.77
C LYS A 82 11.32 26.35 -2.92
N LEU A 83 10.21 26.07 -2.25
CA LEU A 83 9.04 26.95 -2.23
C LEU A 83 9.19 28.03 -1.15
N PRO A 84 8.67 29.25 -1.39
CA PRO A 84 8.69 30.29 -0.37
C PRO A 84 7.86 29.84 0.83
N LEU A 85 8.22 30.35 2.01
CA LEU A 85 7.56 30.04 3.28
C LEU A 85 6.76 31.24 3.78
N LYS A 86 5.68 30.98 4.54
CA LYS A 86 4.97 32.01 5.30
C LYS A 86 5.87 32.54 6.43
N GLN A 87 5.51 33.68 7.02
CA GLN A 87 6.29 34.32 8.10
C GLN A 87 6.61 33.37 9.27
N GLU A 88 5.74 32.39 9.55
CA GLU A 88 5.95 31.36 10.59
C GLU A 88 6.75 30.12 10.09
N LYS A 89 7.51 30.22 8.99
CA LYS A 89 8.19 29.10 8.31
C LYS A 89 7.28 27.94 7.89
N LYS A 90 5.97 28.20 7.80
CA LYS A 90 4.97 27.22 7.30
C LYS A 90 4.94 27.24 5.78
N ALA A 91 4.80 26.06 5.17
CA ALA A 91 4.59 25.95 3.72
C ALA A 91 3.30 26.66 3.29
N TYR A 92 3.28 27.26 2.09
CA TYR A 92 2.05 27.84 1.52
C TYR A 92 1.02 26.76 1.16
N TYR A 93 1.48 25.55 0.91
CA TYR A 93 0.64 24.42 0.54
C TYR A 93 -0.18 23.90 1.73
N GLU A 94 -1.48 24.16 1.71
CA GLU A 94 -2.43 23.87 2.81
C GLU A 94 -2.65 22.37 3.09
N TYR A 95 -2.18 21.50 2.19
CA TYR A 95 -2.28 20.04 2.31
C TYR A 95 -0.95 19.38 2.72
N ALA A 96 0.10 20.16 3.00
CA ALA A 96 1.43 19.65 3.33
C ALA A 96 1.42 18.61 4.46
N SER A 97 0.74 18.91 5.58
CA SER A 97 0.62 17.98 6.71
C SER A 97 -0.04 16.67 6.31
N LEU A 98 -1.06 16.73 5.45
CA LEU A 98 -1.77 15.53 5.01
C LEU A 98 -0.85 14.58 4.23
N TRP A 99 -0.02 15.13 3.35
CA TRP A 99 0.92 14.33 2.56
C TRP A 99 2.11 13.82 3.39
N HIS A 100 2.52 14.50 4.45
CA HIS A 100 3.51 13.96 5.38
C HIS A 100 2.98 12.73 6.12
N ILE A 101 1.74 12.77 6.61
CA ILE A 101 1.09 11.61 7.25
C ILE A 101 0.93 10.48 6.22
N TYR A 102 0.50 10.78 4.99
CA TYR A 102 0.43 9.78 3.91
C TYR A 102 1.78 9.10 3.69
N GLY A 103 2.87 9.87 3.62
CA GLY A 103 4.22 9.35 3.45
C GLY A 103 4.61 8.40 4.58
N LEU A 104 4.39 8.79 5.84
CA LEU A 104 4.71 7.96 7.00
C LEU A 104 3.89 6.67 7.05
N LEU A 105 2.58 6.75 6.77
CA LEU A 105 1.72 5.56 6.69
C LEU A 105 2.13 4.63 5.54
N SER A 106 2.52 5.20 4.41
CA SER A 106 3.04 4.42 3.28
C SER A 106 4.31 3.68 3.67
N LEU A 107 5.26 4.37 4.31
CA LEU A 107 6.49 3.74 4.79
C LEU A 107 6.22 2.60 5.77
N ASN A 108 5.29 2.81 6.71
CA ASN A 108 4.88 1.77 7.65
C ASN A 108 4.24 0.57 6.95
N SER A 109 3.34 0.80 5.98
CA SER A 109 2.67 -0.29 5.27
C SER A 109 3.63 -1.12 4.43
N TRP A 110 4.50 -0.49 3.66
CA TRP A 110 5.47 -1.20 2.83
C TRP A 110 6.56 -1.90 3.64
N PHE A 111 6.89 -1.38 4.83
CA PHE A 111 7.74 -2.07 5.78
C PHE A 111 7.09 -3.37 6.28
N TRP A 112 5.84 -3.32 6.74
CA TRP A 112 5.14 -4.51 7.22
C TRP A 112 4.86 -5.52 6.11
N SER A 113 4.58 -5.06 4.89
CA SER A 113 4.49 -5.92 3.70
C SER A 113 5.79 -6.69 3.47
N ALA A 114 6.95 -6.02 3.49
CA ALA A 114 8.23 -6.69 3.33
C ALA A 114 8.53 -7.69 4.47
N VAL A 115 8.14 -7.36 5.71
CA VAL A 115 8.32 -8.24 6.87
C VAL A 115 7.42 -9.48 6.78
N PHE A 116 6.15 -9.31 6.41
CA PHE A 116 5.17 -10.39 6.24
C PHE A 116 5.58 -11.36 5.12
N HIS A 117 5.91 -10.85 3.94
CA HIS A 117 6.36 -11.66 2.81
C HIS A 117 7.70 -12.38 3.07
N SER A 118 8.51 -11.83 3.98
CA SER A 118 9.71 -12.50 4.45
C SER A 118 9.36 -13.65 5.39
N ARG A 119 8.50 -13.36 6.37
CA ARG A 119 8.02 -14.34 7.32
C ARG A 119 6.57 -14.12 7.70
N ASP A 120 5.74 -15.04 7.23
CA ASP A 120 4.32 -15.16 7.44
C ASP A 120 4.04 -15.92 8.75
N VAL A 121 3.64 -15.15 9.76
CA VAL A 121 3.18 -15.58 11.08
C VAL A 121 2.04 -14.66 11.52
N ASP A 122 1.19 -15.11 12.46
CA ASP A 122 -0.01 -14.37 12.89
C ASP A 122 0.23 -12.88 13.18
N LEU A 123 1.38 -12.54 13.80
CA LEU A 123 1.73 -11.17 14.13
C LEU A 123 2.04 -10.33 12.87
N THR A 124 2.86 -10.85 11.96
CA THR A 124 3.28 -10.11 10.76
C THR A 124 2.12 -9.97 9.80
N GLU A 125 1.27 -11.01 9.70
CA GLU A 125 0.02 -10.99 8.92
C GLU A 125 -0.94 -9.90 9.42
N LYS A 126 -1.18 -9.84 10.74
CA LYS A 126 -2.02 -8.80 11.34
C LYS A 126 -1.48 -7.40 11.11
N LEU A 127 -0.17 -7.20 11.27
CA LEU A 127 0.45 -5.89 11.14
C LEU A 127 0.49 -5.42 9.68
N ASP A 128 0.73 -6.31 8.74
CA ASP A 128 0.66 -6.00 7.30
C ASP A 128 -0.76 -5.54 6.92
N TYR A 129 -1.78 -6.37 7.15
CA TYR A 129 -3.16 -5.99 6.80
C TYR A 129 -3.64 -4.74 7.53
N SER A 130 -3.32 -4.60 8.84
CA SER A 130 -3.71 -3.41 9.60
C SER A 130 -3.05 -2.14 9.03
N SER A 131 -1.78 -2.22 8.66
CA SER A 131 -1.03 -1.10 8.09
C SER A 131 -1.51 -0.73 6.68
N ALA A 132 -1.85 -1.72 5.85
CA ALA A 132 -2.43 -1.52 4.53
C ALA A 132 -3.82 -0.86 4.63
N VAL A 133 -4.69 -1.36 5.52
CA VAL A 133 -6.01 -0.76 5.79
C VAL A 133 -5.88 0.69 6.28
N ALA A 134 -4.94 0.96 7.19
CA ALA A 134 -4.68 2.32 7.67
C ALA A 134 -4.23 3.26 6.54
N LEU A 135 -3.32 2.81 5.67
CA LEU A 135 -2.87 3.56 4.51
C LEU A 135 -4.02 3.84 3.53
N LEU A 136 -4.79 2.82 3.14
CA LEU A 136 -5.91 2.94 2.20
C LEU A 136 -7.00 3.86 2.74
N GLY A 137 -7.38 3.67 4.01
CA GLY A 137 -8.37 4.51 4.68
C GLY A 137 -7.95 5.97 4.77
N TYR A 138 -6.70 6.23 5.15
CA TYR A 138 -6.15 7.58 5.18
C TYR A 138 -6.03 8.19 3.78
N SER A 139 -5.64 7.40 2.79
CA SER A 139 -5.56 7.82 1.39
C SER A 139 -6.94 8.21 0.83
N LEU A 140 -8.00 7.51 1.22
CA LEU A 140 -9.38 7.89 0.88
C LEU A 140 -9.78 9.22 1.53
N ILE A 141 -9.48 9.42 2.81
CA ILE A 141 -9.70 10.71 3.51
C ILE A 141 -8.98 11.82 2.75
N LEU A 142 -7.69 11.62 2.44
CA LEU A 142 -6.89 12.59 1.71
C LEU A 142 -7.50 12.90 0.34
N ALA A 143 -7.91 11.88 -0.41
CA ALA A 143 -8.54 12.03 -1.72
C ALA A 143 -9.80 12.90 -1.65
N ILE A 144 -10.66 12.70 -0.63
CA ILE A 144 -11.86 13.53 -0.43
C ILE A 144 -11.45 14.97 -0.10
N LEU A 145 -10.61 15.17 0.93
CA LEU A 145 -10.23 16.51 1.37
C LEU A 145 -9.56 17.32 0.25
N ARG A 146 -8.69 16.67 -0.53
CA ARG A 146 -8.00 17.32 -1.65
C ARG A 146 -8.91 17.54 -2.85
N SER A 147 -9.74 16.57 -3.24
CA SER A 147 -10.58 16.67 -4.44
C SER A 147 -11.68 17.73 -4.29
N PHE A 148 -12.30 17.80 -3.11
CA PHE A 148 -13.34 18.78 -2.80
C PHE A 148 -12.78 20.12 -2.27
N ASN A 149 -11.45 20.27 -2.24
CA ASN A 149 -10.76 21.47 -1.76
C ASN A 149 -11.23 21.90 -0.35
N VAL A 150 -11.38 20.94 0.58
CA VAL A 150 -11.90 21.17 1.93
C VAL A 150 -10.82 21.83 2.80
N ARG A 151 -11.04 23.10 3.12
CA ARG A 151 -10.09 23.93 3.89
C ARG A 151 -10.56 24.27 5.30
N ASN A 152 -11.87 24.28 5.52
CA ASN A 152 -12.43 24.56 6.84
C ASN A 152 -12.14 23.39 7.78
N GLU A 153 -11.56 23.68 8.96
CA GLU A 153 -11.14 22.66 9.92
C GLU A 153 -12.32 21.83 10.48
N ALA A 154 -13.48 22.46 10.73
CA ALA A 154 -14.67 21.72 11.17
C ALA A 154 -15.15 20.75 10.08
N ALA A 155 -15.16 21.18 8.81
CA ALA A 155 -15.50 20.30 7.69
C ALA A 155 -14.49 19.16 7.52
N ARG A 156 -13.18 19.43 7.70
CA ARG A 156 -12.15 18.39 7.70
C ARG A 156 -12.40 17.34 8.76
N VAL A 157 -12.74 17.75 9.99
CA VAL A 157 -13.07 16.83 11.09
C VAL A 157 -14.35 16.04 10.79
N MET A 158 -15.41 16.70 10.29
CA MET A 158 -16.68 16.05 9.97
C MET A 158 -16.54 14.95 8.91
N VAL A 159 -15.64 15.13 7.92
CA VAL A 159 -15.35 14.12 6.90
C VAL A 159 -14.41 13.04 7.43
N THR A 160 -13.37 13.44 8.18
CA THR A 160 -12.28 12.55 8.60
C THR A 160 -12.71 11.61 9.73
N ALA A 161 -13.46 12.10 10.71
CA ALA A 161 -13.79 11.33 11.92
C ALA A 161 -14.60 10.05 11.64
N PRO A 162 -15.66 10.05 10.81
CA PRO A 162 -16.40 8.83 10.48
C PRO A 162 -15.53 7.79 9.75
N LEU A 163 -14.67 8.24 8.83
CA LEU A 163 -13.79 7.37 8.07
C LEU A 163 -12.69 6.77 8.96
N LEU A 164 -12.10 7.57 9.86
CA LEU A 164 -11.15 7.05 10.85
C LEU A 164 -11.81 6.06 11.81
N ALA A 165 -13.05 6.32 12.24
CA ALA A 165 -13.80 5.40 13.10
C ALA A 165 -14.05 4.06 12.38
N PHE A 166 -14.44 4.10 11.11
CA PHE A 166 -14.60 2.91 10.28
C PHE A 166 -13.30 2.13 10.14
N VAL A 167 -12.21 2.79 9.72
CA VAL A 167 -10.88 2.18 9.54
C VAL A 167 -10.40 1.55 10.85
N THR A 168 -10.51 2.28 11.96
CA THR A 168 -10.12 1.79 13.28
C THR A 168 -10.94 0.57 13.68
N THR A 169 -12.26 0.61 13.49
CA THR A 169 -13.14 -0.52 13.81
C THR A 169 -12.80 -1.75 12.99
N HIS A 170 -12.51 -1.59 11.69
CA HIS A 170 -12.09 -2.69 10.83
C HIS A 170 -10.73 -3.26 11.24
N ILE A 171 -9.75 -2.42 11.59
CA ILE A 171 -8.46 -2.88 12.13
C ILE A 171 -8.66 -3.66 13.44
N LEU A 172 -9.51 -3.17 14.34
CA LEU A 172 -9.82 -3.88 15.59
C LEU A 172 -10.48 -5.23 15.31
N TYR A 173 -11.39 -5.31 14.33
CA TYR A 173 -12.00 -6.56 13.89
C TYR A 173 -10.95 -7.59 13.43
N LEU A 174 -10.00 -7.18 12.59
CA LEU A 174 -8.93 -8.07 12.09
C LEU A 174 -7.99 -8.57 13.21
N ASN A 175 -7.75 -7.74 14.23
CA ASN A 175 -6.81 -8.07 15.30
C ASN A 175 -7.43 -8.90 16.43
N PHE A 176 -8.67 -8.60 16.82
CA PHE A 176 -9.29 -9.10 18.04
C PHE A 176 -10.45 -10.07 17.83
N TYR A 177 -11.05 -10.12 16.63
CA TYR A 177 -12.17 -11.02 16.36
C TYR A 177 -11.76 -12.17 15.44
N THR A 178 -11.79 -11.94 14.12
CA THR A 178 -11.34 -12.92 13.13
C THR A 178 -10.68 -12.19 11.97
N LEU A 179 -9.49 -12.66 11.59
CA LEU A 179 -8.82 -12.20 10.39
C LEU A 179 -9.44 -12.95 9.20
N ASP A 180 -10.53 -12.41 8.68
CA ASP A 180 -11.13 -12.90 7.44
C ASP A 180 -10.51 -12.16 6.25
N TYR A 181 -9.62 -12.87 5.53
CA TYR A 181 -8.94 -12.36 4.35
C TYR A 181 -9.92 -11.91 3.25
N GLY A 182 -10.98 -12.67 3.00
CA GLY A 182 -11.95 -12.38 1.95
C GLY A 182 -12.78 -11.13 2.27
N TRP A 183 -13.15 -10.95 3.55
CA TRP A 183 -13.78 -9.72 4.01
C TRP A 183 -12.82 -8.52 3.92
N ASN A 184 -11.58 -8.67 4.38
CA ASN A 184 -10.57 -7.62 4.30
C ASN A 184 -10.36 -7.16 2.85
N MET A 185 -10.25 -8.10 1.91
CA MET A 185 -10.08 -7.82 0.49
C MET A 185 -11.22 -6.96 -0.05
N LYS A 186 -12.49 -7.29 0.27
CA LYS A 186 -13.65 -6.50 -0.15
C LYS A 186 -13.61 -5.08 0.38
N VAL A 187 -13.29 -4.90 1.66
CA VAL A 187 -13.17 -3.57 2.29
C VAL A 187 -12.07 -2.76 1.60
N CYS A 188 -10.89 -3.34 1.38
CA CYS A 188 -9.78 -2.69 0.69
C CYS A 188 -10.14 -2.29 -0.75
N VAL A 189 -10.72 -3.21 -1.53
CA VAL A 189 -11.16 -2.94 -2.91
C VAL A 189 -12.18 -1.79 -2.95
N VAL A 190 -13.15 -1.75 -2.05
CA VAL A 190 -14.13 -0.66 -1.98
C VAL A 190 -13.45 0.69 -1.73
N MET A 191 -12.49 0.75 -0.79
CA MET A 191 -11.74 1.98 -0.50
C MET A 191 -10.90 2.42 -1.70
N VAL A 192 -10.22 1.49 -2.38
CA VAL A 192 -9.42 1.76 -3.57
C VAL A 192 -10.29 2.26 -4.72
N VAL A 193 -11.40 1.59 -5.04
CA VAL A 193 -12.33 2.01 -6.10
C VAL A 193 -12.88 3.41 -5.81
N ALA A 194 -13.32 3.67 -4.58
CA ALA A 194 -13.80 4.99 -4.19
C ALA A 194 -12.74 6.08 -4.39
N GLN A 195 -11.49 5.81 -3.99
CA GLN A 195 -10.37 6.71 -4.20
C GLN A 195 -10.07 6.95 -5.69
N LEU A 196 -10.01 5.89 -6.51
CA LEU A 196 -9.72 5.99 -7.93
C LEU A 196 -10.80 6.81 -8.66
N LEU A 197 -12.07 6.62 -8.30
CA LEU A 197 -13.19 7.41 -8.84
C LEU A 197 -13.08 8.88 -8.45
N LEU A 198 -12.74 9.19 -7.19
CA LEU A 198 -12.54 10.57 -6.76
C LEU A 198 -11.43 11.27 -7.55
N TRP A 199 -10.29 10.60 -7.73
CA TRP A 199 -9.18 11.13 -8.51
C TRP A 199 -9.50 11.24 -10.00
N ALA A 200 -10.23 10.28 -10.58
CA ALA A 200 -10.67 10.34 -11.97
C ALA A 200 -11.60 11.53 -12.22
N ILE A 201 -12.59 11.73 -11.34
CA ILE A 201 -13.51 12.87 -11.41
C ILE A 201 -12.73 14.18 -11.26
N TRP A 202 -11.83 14.25 -10.28
CA TRP A 202 -11.01 15.44 -10.08
C TRP A 202 -10.12 15.74 -11.30
N ALA A 203 -9.49 14.72 -11.89
CA ALA A 203 -8.66 14.86 -13.09
C ALA A 203 -9.47 15.32 -14.32
N GLY A 204 -10.72 14.87 -14.44
CA GLY A 204 -11.61 15.23 -15.54
C GLY A 204 -12.25 16.62 -15.40
N VAL A 205 -12.51 17.06 -14.16
CA VAL A 205 -13.15 18.36 -13.87
C VAL A 205 -12.12 19.48 -13.75
N THR A 206 -10.91 19.19 -13.26
CA THR A 206 -9.89 20.22 -13.05
C THR A 206 -8.99 20.41 -14.25
N HIS A 207 -8.64 21.66 -14.54
CA HIS A 207 -7.63 22.01 -15.56
C HIS A 207 -6.21 22.05 -14.99
N HIS A 208 -5.89 21.13 -14.06
CA HIS A 208 -4.56 21.08 -13.48
C HIS A 208 -3.53 20.61 -14.53
N PRO A 209 -2.38 21.28 -14.71
CA PRO A 209 -1.42 20.96 -15.78
C PRO A 209 -0.88 19.52 -15.70
N SER A 210 -0.82 18.96 -14.50
CA SER A 210 -0.31 17.60 -14.25
C SER A 210 -1.38 16.51 -14.18
N CYS A 211 -2.61 16.75 -14.68
CA CYS A 211 -3.67 15.74 -14.69
C CYS A 211 -3.30 14.45 -15.42
N TRP A 212 -2.41 14.51 -16.43
CA TRP A 212 -1.97 13.32 -17.15
C TRP A 212 -1.29 12.29 -16.22
N LYS A 213 -0.50 12.75 -15.23
CA LYS A 213 0.14 11.89 -14.22
C LYS A 213 -0.92 11.16 -13.39
N LEU A 214 -1.97 11.89 -13.05
CA LEU A 214 -3.09 11.35 -12.28
C LEU A 214 -3.89 10.33 -13.10
N TRP A 215 -4.15 10.60 -14.38
CA TRP A 215 -4.79 9.62 -15.27
C TRP A 215 -3.98 8.34 -15.41
N VAL A 216 -2.65 8.45 -15.52
CA VAL A 216 -1.76 7.27 -15.52
C VAL A 216 -1.92 6.49 -14.21
N VAL A 217 -1.87 7.16 -13.06
CA VAL A 217 -2.05 6.51 -11.74
C VAL A 217 -3.43 5.86 -11.62
N VAL A 218 -4.49 6.51 -12.10
CA VAL A 218 -5.87 5.99 -12.04
C VAL A 218 -6.02 4.75 -12.92
N VAL A 219 -5.64 4.83 -14.20
CA VAL A 219 -5.82 3.73 -15.16
C VAL A 219 -4.93 2.55 -14.80
N ALA A 220 -3.64 2.79 -14.57
CA ALA A 220 -2.72 1.71 -14.23
C ALA A 220 -2.97 1.18 -12.81
N GLY A 221 -3.44 2.00 -11.87
CA GLY A 221 -3.90 1.54 -10.55
C GLY A 221 -5.13 0.63 -10.64
N ALA A 222 -6.09 0.95 -11.51
CA ALA A 222 -7.23 0.08 -11.78
C ALA A 222 -6.80 -1.25 -12.41
N LEU A 223 -5.87 -1.22 -13.36
CA LEU A 223 -5.29 -2.44 -13.95
C LEU A 223 -4.50 -3.27 -12.94
N ALA A 224 -3.72 -2.62 -12.07
CA ALA A 224 -3.00 -3.31 -11.00
C ALA A 224 -3.97 -4.04 -10.07
N MET A 225 -5.06 -3.38 -9.66
CA MET A 225 -6.10 -4.00 -8.83
C MET A 225 -6.70 -5.28 -9.46
N LEU A 226 -6.76 -5.39 -10.79
CA LEU A 226 -7.22 -6.61 -11.45
C LEU A 226 -6.27 -7.80 -11.23
N LEU A 227 -4.96 -7.54 -11.06
CA LEU A 227 -3.99 -8.59 -10.71
C LEU A 227 -4.30 -9.18 -9.34
N GLU A 228 -4.60 -8.32 -8.37
CA GLU A 228 -4.98 -8.73 -7.01
C GLU A 228 -6.26 -9.58 -7.00
N ILE A 229 -7.23 -9.24 -7.86
CA ILE A 229 -8.49 -9.99 -7.98
C ILE A 229 -8.31 -11.33 -8.72
N TYR A 230 -7.43 -11.37 -9.72
CA TYR A 230 -7.22 -12.57 -10.53
C TYR A 230 -6.43 -13.66 -9.78
N ASP A 231 -5.55 -13.29 -8.85
CA ASP A 231 -5.00 -14.18 -7.80
C ASP A 231 -4.43 -15.51 -8.35
N PHE A 232 -3.62 -15.39 -9.41
CA PHE A 232 -3.01 -16.52 -10.11
C PHE A 232 -1.81 -17.12 -9.34
N PRO A 233 -1.54 -18.43 -9.50
CA PRO A 233 -0.48 -19.12 -8.76
C PRO A 233 0.95 -18.69 -9.17
N PRO A 234 1.96 -18.89 -8.31
CA PRO A 234 3.32 -18.45 -8.56
C PRO A 234 3.94 -19.17 -9.77
N TYR A 235 4.34 -18.39 -10.76
CA TYR A 235 5.18 -18.84 -11.86
C TYR A 235 6.55 -19.27 -11.33
N GLN A 236 6.96 -20.49 -11.69
CA GLN A 236 8.18 -21.15 -11.21
C GLN A 236 8.31 -21.29 -9.68
N GLY A 237 7.23 -21.05 -8.93
CA GLY A 237 7.22 -21.06 -7.47
C GLY A 237 7.71 -19.75 -6.82
N PHE A 238 7.81 -18.65 -7.58
CA PHE A 238 8.30 -17.37 -7.07
C PHE A 238 7.40 -16.15 -7.39
N LEU A 239 6.85 -16.06 -8.60
CA LEU A 239 6.17 -14.85 -9.07
C LEU A 239 4.67 -15.11 -9.23
N ASP A 240 3.87 -14.65 -8.28
CA ASP A 240 2.41 -14.74 -8.33
C ASP A 240 1.77 -13.39 -8.75
N ALA A 241 0.44 -13.35 -8.71
CA ALA A 241 -0.31 -12.14 -9.04
C ALA A 241 -0.03 -10.99 -8.06
N HIS A 242 0.13 -11.30 -6.78
CA HIS A 242 0.37 -10.31 -5.74
C HIS A 242 1.78 -9.70 -5.87
N ALA A 243 2.81 -10.49 -6.15
CA ALA A 243 4.14 -9.99 -6.46
C ALA A 243 4.14 -9.10 -7.71
N LEU A 244 3.37 -9.44 -8.76
CA LEU A 244 3.20 -8.54 -9.92
C LEU A 244 2.48 -7.24 -9.55
N TRP A 245 1.46 -7.30 -8.69
CA TRP A 245 0.81 -6.11 -8.17
C TRP A 245 1.84 -5.19 -7.49
N HIS A 246 2.65 -5.73 -6.57
CA HIS A 246 3.76 -4.99 -5.94
C HIS A 246 4.72 -4.39 -6.97
N ALA A 247 5.08 -5.13 -8.01
CA ALA A 247 5.98 -4.64 -9.06
C ALA A 247 5.36 -3.46 -9.84
N THR A 248 4.06 -3.54 -10.15
CA THR A 248 3.35 -2.48 -10.89
C THR A 248 3.21 -1.19 -10.08
N THR A 249 3.10 -1.26 -8.75
CA THR A 249 2.96 -0.07 -7.91
C THR A 249 4.24 0.74 -7.78
N ILE A 250 5.42 0.17 -8.08
CA ILE A 250 6.72 0.87 -7.99
C ILE A 250 6.77 2.11 -8.92
N PRO A 251 6.61 1.98 -10.26
CA PRO A 251 6.60 3.15 -11.15
C PRO A 251 5.40 4.06 -10.89
N LEU A 252 4.25 3.52 -10.46
CA LEU A 252 3.07 4.32 -10.12
C LEU A 252 3.32 5.21 -8.90
N THR A 253 4.01 4.70 -7.89
CA THR A 253 4.42 5.46 -6.70
C THR A 253 5.31 6.63 -7.08
N TYR A 254 6.24 6.44 -8.02
CA TYR A 254 7.07 7.54 -8.53
C TYR A 254 6.23 8.64 -9.18
N ILE A 255 5.33 8.26 -10.09
CA ILE A 255 4.46 9.19 -10.81
C ILE A 255 3.51 9.91 -9.83
N TRP A 256 3.03 9.19 -8.82
CA TRP A 256 2.16 9.72 -7.76
C TRP A 256 2.85 10.82 -6.94
N TRP A 257 4.05 10.56 -6.43
CA TRP A 257 4.82 11.59 -5.73
C TRP A 257 5.22 12.75 -6.64
N SER A 258 5.44 12.49 -7.94
CA SER A 258 5.66 13.54 -8.91
C SER A 258 4.44 14.45 -9.08
N PHE A 259 3.22 13.87 -9.15
CA PHE A 259 1.97 14.66 -9.17
C PHE A 259 1.80 15.49 -7.89
N ILE A 260 2.04 14.91 -6.71
CA ILE A 260 1.92 15.62 -5.42
C ILE A 260 2.83 16.85 -5.36
N ARG A 261 4.06 16.72 -5.90
CA ARG A 261 5.01 17.82 -5.98
C ARG A 261 4.52 18.93 -6.91
N ASP A 262 4.07 18.57 -8.11
CA ASP A 262 3.53 19.54 -9.06
C ASP A 262 2.29 20.26 -8.49
N ASP A 263 1.43 19.54 -7.77
CA ASP A 263 0.26 20.09 -7.11
C ASP A 263 0.63 21.15 -6.06
N ALA A 264 1.67 20.86 -5.27
CA ALA A 264 2.19 21.82 -4.30
C ALA A 264 2.78 23.07 -4.95
N GLU A 265 3.54 22.92 -6.04
CA GLU A 265 4.09 24.04 -6.81
C GLU A 265 2.97 24.90 -7.42
N PHE A 266 1.97 24.26 -8.04
CA PHE A 266 0.85 24.94 -8.69
C PHE A 266 0.02 25.74 -7.69
N LEU A 267 -0.40 25.12 -6.58
CA LEU A 267 -1.21 25.80 -5.57
C LEU A 267 -0.43 26.89 -4.83
N SER A 268 0.85 26.66 -4.52
CA SER A 268 1.69 27.69 -3.89
C SER A 268 1.89 28.89 -4.80
N SER A 269 2.14 28.67 -6.09
CA SER A 269 2.30 29.74 -7.09
C SER A 269 1.03 30.57 -7.26
N ASN A 270 -0.13 29.93 -7.28
CA ASN A 270 -1.41 30.62 -7.40
C ASN A 270 -1.74 31.46 -6.15
N LEU A 271 -1.39 30.99 -4.96
CA LEU A 271 -1.55 31.76 -3.73
C LEU A 271 -0.66 32.99 -3.71
N LEU A 272 0.61 32.85 -4.10
CA LEU A 272 1.56 33.97 -4.17
C LEU A 272 1.13 35.06 -5.15
N LYS A 273 0.54 34.67 -6.29
CA LYS A 273 -0.02 35.60 -7.28
C LYS A 273 -1.23 36.37 -6.76
N LYS A 274 -2.00 35.82 -5.81
CA LYS A 274 -3.17 36.49 -5.21
C LYS A 274 -2.79 37.45 -4.08
N THR A 275 -1.62 37.27 -3.47
CA THR A 275 -1.11 38.10 -2.37
C THR A 275 -0.23 39.28 -2.84
N LYS A 276 0.13 39.31 -4.13
CA LYS A 276 0.83 40.44 -4.78
C LYS A 276 -0.18 41.30 -5.50
#